data_AF-A0A428NNL0-F1
#
_entry.id   AF-A0A428NNL0-F1
#
_cell.length_a   1.000
_cell.length_b   1.000
_cell.length_c   1.000
_cell.angle_alpha   90.00
_cell.angle_beta   90.00
_cell.angle_gamma   90.00
#
_symmetry.space_group_name_H-M   'P 1'
#
loop_
_entity.id
_entity.type
_entity.pdbx_description
1 polymer ?
#
loop_
_entity_poly.entity_id
_entity_poly.type
_entity_poly.pdbx_seq_one_letter_code
_entity_poly.pdbx_strand_id
1 'polypeptide(L)'
;MFFIIVEVGITDREDPRLLKSSFPEIKSLSISALVRHQSQADVLAEKGVNSILFKNLDETTFLQQTAAEHDVVIHVVDGFHGASAEAFIRGLSERKERTGKPGIYIHTSGASNIASFPISKQYRGTRVFSDKEDILGYEKSHNAEEPYANRSIDLLVAESGERLGVDTYSVSPPLVFGIGAGFFKALSAGQLPMLIHSALASGHAQYVGEGAGRWSHVHVQDLAALYEVILAKALIEEISRDRRIFFA
;
A
#
# COMPACT_ATOMS: atom_id res chain seq x y z
N MET A 1 -5.77 -15.81 14.42
CA MET A 1 -6.06 -14.86 13.34
C MET A 1 -4.71 -14.33 12.90
N PHE A 2 -4.28 -14.70 11.70
CA PHE A 2 -2.93 -14.45 11.19
C PHE A 2 -2.99 -13.40 10.08
N PHE A 3 -2.00 -12.51 10.06
CA PHE A 3 -1.95 -11.37 9.16
C PHE A 3 -0.57 -11.24 8.48
N ILE A 4 -0.50 -10.97 7.16
CA ILE A 4 0.77 -10.79 6.42
C ILE A 4 1.06 -9.30 6.15
N ILE A 5 2.22 -8.83 6.60
CA ILE A 5 2.95 -7.69 6.04
C ILE A 5 3.91 -8.19 4.96
N VAL A 6 3.87 -7.60 3.76
CA VAL A 6 4.76 -7.94 2.64
C VAL A 6 5.95 -6.96 2.59
N GLU A 7 7.16 -7.44 2.26
CA GLU A 7 8.49 -6.78 2.37
C GLU A 7 9.21 -6.70 1.00
N VAL A 8 10.22 -5.87 0.77
CA VAL A 8 10.27 -4.43 1.06
C VAL A 8 10.98 -3.70 -0.08
N GLY A 9 10.73 -2.41 -0.22
CA GLY A 9 11.33 -1.63 -1.28
C GLY A 9 10.80 -0.22 -1.28
N ILE A 10 11.72 0.75 -1.27
CA ILE A 10 11.48 2.19 -1.40
C ILE A 10 10.75 2.85 -0.21
N THR A 11 9.79 2.17 0.45
CA THR A 11 9.13 2.64 1.68
C THR A 11 9.04 1.57 2.77
N ASP A 12 10.17 1.26 3.40
CA ASP A 12 10.29 0.22 4.42
C ASP A 12 9.64 0.66 5.74
N ARG A 13 8.36 0.28 5.96
CA ARG A 13 7.52 0.76 7.08
C ARG A 13 6.99 -0.35 7.98
N GLU A 14 7.90 -0.95 8.73
CA GLU A 14 7.59 -1.75 9.91
C GLU A 14 7.24 -0.83 11.10
N ASP A 15 6.18 -0.02 11.00
CA ASP A 15 5.77 0.84 12.12
C ASP A 15 5.31 -0.06 13.30
N PRO A 16 5.98 -0.02 14.48
CA PRO A 16 5.55 -0.78 15.66
C PRO A 16 4.15 -0.38 16.15
N ARG A 17 3.52 0.63 15.55
CA ARG A 17 2.09 0.97 15.67
C ARG A 17 1.15 -0.24 15.66
N LEU A 18 1.27 -1.20 14.74
CA LEU A 18 0.35 -2.36 14.75
C LEU A 18 0.54 -3.22 16.01
N LEU A 19 1.79 -3.43 16.44
CA LEU A 19 2.12 -4.12 17.71
C LEU A 19 1.71 -3.33 18.97
N LYS A 20 1.52 -2.02 18.84
CA LYS A 20 1.15 -1.08 19.91
C LYS A 20 -0.25 -0.50 19.72
N SER A 21 -1.06 -1.11 18.86
CA SER A 21 -2.31 -0.51 18.39
C SER A 21 -3.26 -0.26 19.55
N SER A 22 -4.03 0.83 19.49
CA SER A 22 -5.09 1.08 20.48
C SER A 22 -6.36 0.27 20.21
N PHE A 23 -6.59 -0.13 18.96
CA PHE A 23 -7.78 -0.85 18.48
C PHE A 23 -7.84 -2.30 19.03
N PRO A 24 -8.90 -2.67 19.78
CA PRO A 24 -9.05 -4.02 20.35
C PRO A 24 -8.95 -5.15 19.31
N GLU A 25 -9.57 -4.96 18.15
CA GLU A 25 -9.58 -5.86 17.01
C GLU A 25 -8.18 -6.15 16.47
N ILE A 26 -7.27 -5.17 16.48
CA ILE A 26 -5.86 -5.34 16.05
C ILE A 26 -5.03 -6.04 17.14
N LYS A 27 -5.27 -5.73 18.43
CA LYS A 27 -4.52 -6.34 19.56
C LYS A 27 -4.63 -7.86 19.66
N SER A 28 -5.66 -8.46 19.07
CA SER A 28 -5.88 -9.91 19.07
C SER A 28 -5.25 -10.65 17.87
N LEU A 29 -4.60 -9.92 16.96
CA LEU A 29 -3.97 -10.49 15.77
C LEU A 29 -2.58 -11.07 16.08
N SER A 30 -2.23 -12.14 15.36
CA SER A 30 -0.83 -12.56 15.21
C SER A 30 -0.29 -11.99 13.90
N ILE A 31 0.86 -11.31 13.98
CA ILE A 31 1.49 -10.66 12.81
C ILE A 31 2.57 -11.59 12.25
N SER A 32 2.52 -11.78 10.94
CA SER A 32 3.56 -12.37 10.11
C SER A 32 4.12 -11.29 9.18
N ALA A 33 5.43 -11.25 8.98
CA ALA A 33 6.08 -10.47 7.94
C ALA A 33 6.75 -11.41 6.95
N LEU A 34 6.58 -11.19 5.64
CA LEU A 34 7.54 -11.71 4.68
C LEU A 34 8.88 -11.00 4.90
N VAL A 35 10.02 -11.67 4.72
CA VAL A 35 11.36 -11.03 4.73
C VAL A 35 12.34 -11.73 3.78
N ARG A 36 13.32 -11.01 3.24
CA ARG A 36 14.36 -11.58 2.35
C ARG A 36 15.66 -11.97 3.04
N HIS A 37 15.88 -11.51 4.26
CA HIS A 37 17.11 -11.77 5.00
C HIS A 37 16.81 -12.29 6.41
N GLN A 38 17.56 -13.32 6.83
CA GLN A 38 17.46 -13.88 8.19
C GLN A 38 17.69 -12.81 9.26
N SER A 39 18.58 -11.85 9.03
CA SER A 39 18.83 -10.72 9.94
C SER A 39 17.61 -9.81 10.16
N GLN A 40 16.66 -9.76 9.21
CA GLN A 40 15.36 -9.10 9.43
C GLN A 40 14.47 -9.99 10.31
N ALA A 41 14.41 -11.29 10.01
CA ALA A 41 13.64 -12.26 10.78
C ALA A 41 14.04 -12.30 12.26
N ASP A 42 15.35 -12.26 12.54
CA ASP A 42 15.89 -12.27 13.90
C ASP A 42 15.44 -11.04 14.70
N VAL A 43 15.48 -9.84 14.09
CA VAL A 43 15.01 -8.58 14.70
C VAL A 43 13.50 -8.61 14.97
N LEU A 44 12.71 -9.21 14.07
CA LEU A 44 11.25 -9.32 14.21
C LEU A 44 10.82 -10.36 15.25
N ALA A 45 11.57 -11.46 15.37
CA ALA A 45 11.35 -12.48 16.40
C ALA A 45 11.46 -11.88 17.82
N GLU A 46 12.41 -10.97 18.06
CA GLU A 46 12.51 -10.22 19.32
C GLU A 46 11.27 -9.34 19.63
N LYS A 47 10.42 -9.04 18.64
CA LYS A 47 9.21 -8.22 18.79
C LYS A 47 7.93 -9.07 18.77
N GLY A 48 8.04 -10.40 18.69
CA GLY A 48 6.91 -11.31 18.60
C GLY A 48 6.24 -11.35 17.23
N VAL A 49 6.93 -10.89 16.18
CA VAL A 49 6.45 -10.96 14.79
C VAL A 49 7.00 -12.24 14.15
N ASN A 50 6.11 -13.08 13.61
CA ASN A 50 6.50 -14.26 12.86
C ASN A 50 7.15 -13.81 11.54
N SER A 51 8.22 -14.47 11.11
CA SER A 51 8.91 -14.11 9.88
C SER A 51 8.88 -15.25 8.88
N ILE A 52 8.58 -14.92 7.62
CA ILE A 52 8.41 -15.87 6.53
C ILE A 52 9.42 -15.49 5.45
N LEU A 53 10.44 -16.33 5.24
CA LEU A 53 11.47 -16.06 4.24
C LEU A 53 10.92 -16.25 2.83
N PHE A 54 11.18 -15.28 1.95
CA PHE A 54 10.93 -15.35 0.52
C PHE A 54 12.06 -14.64 -0.26
N LYS A 55 12.10 -14.81 -1.58
CA LYS A 55 13.16 -14.25 -2.45
C LYS A 55 12.71 -12.96 -3.11
N ASN A 56 11.54 -12.93 -3.74
CA ASN A 56 10.99 -11.75 -4.43
C ASN A 56 9.49 -11.90 -4.76
N LEU A 57 8.89 -10.83 -5.30
CA LEU A 57 7.46 -10.78 -5.62
C LEU A 57 7.05 -11.68 -6.81
N ASP A 58 8.00 -12.22 -7.59
CA ASP A 58 7.75 -13.15 -8.70
C ASP A 58 7.34 -14.55 -8.22
N GLU A 59 7.55 -14.89 -6.94
CA GLU A 59 7.22 -16.20 -6.36
C GLU A 59 5.71 -16.37 -6.09
N THR A 60 4.88 -16.07 -7.09
CA THR A 60 3.42 -15.98 -6.98
C THR A 60 2.76 -17.22 -6.36
N THR A 61 3.22 -18.44 -6.68
CA THR A 61 2.75 -19.67 -6.03
C THR A 61 2.97 -19.67 -4.51
N PHE A 62 4.14 -19.21 -4.06
CA PHE A 62 4.47 -19.11 -2.64
C PHE A 62 3.67 -17.99 -1.96
N LEU A 63 3.52 -16.84 -2.62
CA LEU A 63 2.72 -15.72 -2.11
C LEU A 63 1.23 -16.11 -1.94
N GLN A 64 0.67 -16.85 -2.91
CA GLN A 64 -0.68 -17.38 -2.85
C GLN A 64 -0.86 -18.39 -1.71
N GLN A 65 0.02 -19.39 -1.62
CA GLN A 65 0.02 -20.36 -0.53
C GLN A 65 0.14 -19.70 0.85
N THR A 66 0.99 -18.68 0.96
CA THR A 66 1.15 -17.94 2.22
C THR A 66 -0.14 -17.18 2.57
N ALA A 67 -0.74 -16.47 1.61
CA ALA A 67 -2.01 -15.76 1.83
C ALA A 67 -3.19 -16.69 2.18
N ALA A 68 -3.21 -17.94 1.70
CA ALA A 68 -4.24 -18.92 2.05
C ALA A 68 -4.27 -19.28 3.55
N GLU A 69 -3.17 -19.06 4.27
CA GLU A 69 -3.07 -19.29 5.71
C GLU A 69 -3.34 -18.06 6.58
N HIS A 70 -3.68 -16.90 5.97
CA HIS A 70 -3.82 -15.63 6.68
C HIS A 70 -5.17 -14.96 6.39
N ASP A 71 -5.76 -14.33 7.41
CA ASP A 71 -7.07 -13.68 7.33
C ASP A 71 -7.01 -12.35 6.57
N VAL A 72 -5.88 -11.67 6.63
CA VAL A 72 -5.66 -10.34 6.06
C VAL A 72 -4.24 -10.24 5.46
N VAL A 73 -4.07 -9.42 4.41
CA VAL A 73 -2.78 -9.04 3.82
C VAL A 73 -2.70 -7.53 3.67
N ILE A 74 -1.59 -6.91 4.09
CA ILE A 74 -1.24 -5.51 3.76
C ILE A 74 0.01 -5.55 2.88
N HIS A 75 -0.14 -5.15 1.62
CA HIS A 75 0.91 -5.13 0.62
C HIS A 75 1.38 -3.69 0.38
N VAL A 76 2.55 -3.34 0.94
CA VAL A 76 3.09 -1.96 1.01
C VAL A 76 4.42 -1.75 0.26
N VAL A 77 4.71 -2.62 -0.70
CA VAL A 77 6.05 -2.77 -1.30
C VAL A 77 6.12 -2.15 -2.69
N ASP A 78 5.29 -2.64 -3.60
CA ASP A 78 5.25 -2.21 -4.98
C ASP A 78 3.82 -2.27 -5.52
N GLY A 79 3.17 -1.10 -5.59
CA GLY A 79 1.84 -0.92 -6.17
C GLY A 79 1.77 -1.21 -7.67
N PHE A 80 2.91 -1.38 -8.36
CA PHE A 80 2.97 -1.73 -9.77
C PHE A 80 3.05 -3.24 -10.02
N HIS A 81 3.31 -4.05 -8.98
CA HIS A 81 3.55 -5.48 -9.14
C HIS A 81 2.24 -6.31 -9.12
N GLY A 82 1.46 -6.21 -10.21
CA GLY A 82 0.14 -6.85 -10.32
C GLY A 82 0.12 -8.37 -10.07
N ALA A 83 1.18 -9.09 -10.43
CA ALA A 83 1.23 -10.55 -10.28
C ALA A 83 1.26 -11.01 -8.80
N SER A 84 1.88 -10.23 -7.90
CA SER A 84 1.84 -10.53 -6.46
C SER A 84 0.49 -10.14 -5.85
N ALA A 85 -0.09 -9.01 -6.27
CA ALA A 85 -1.43 -8.60 -5.87
C ALA A 85 -2.47 -9.68 -6.22
N GLU A 86 -2.45 -10.20 -7.44
CA GLU A 86 -3.36 -11.29 -7.84
C GLU A 86 -3.10 -12.57 -7.04
N ALA A 87 -1.84 -12.95 -6.80
CA ALA A 87 -1.49 -14.12 -6.00
C ALA A 87 -2.03 -14.04 -4.56
N PHE A 88 -1.86 -12.89 -3.89
CA PHE A 88 -2.39 -12.69 -2.53
C PHE A 88 -3.93 -12.75 -2.50
N ILE A 89 -4.62 -12.11 -3.45
CA ILE A 89 -6.08 -12.15 -3.53
C ILE A 89 -6.58 -13.59 -3.81
N ARG A 90 -5.88 -14.36 -4.65
CA ARG A 90 -6.17 -15.78 -4.88
C ARG A 90 -6.03 -16.62 -3.60
N GLY A 91 -4.95 -16.44 -2.83
CA GLY A 91 -4.77 -17.13 -1.56
C GLY A 91 -5.87 -16.81 -0.55
N LEU A 92 -6.24 -15.53 -0.42
CA LEU A 92 -7.36 -15.10 0.42
C LEU A 92 -8.71 -15.71 -0.02
N SER A 93 -8.89 -15.97 -1.33
CA SER A 93 -10.04 -16.71 -1.87
C SER A 93 -10.03 -18.19 -1.45
N GLU A 94 -8.89 -18.87 -1.57
CA GLU A 94 -8.74 -20.27 -1.12
C GLU A 94 -9.01 -20.41 0.39
N ARG A 95 -8.53 -19.44 1.20
CA ARG A 95 -8.87 -19.38 2.63
C ARG A 95 -10.38 -19.24 2.84
N LYS A 96 -11.05 -18.38 2.06
CA LYS A 96 -12.50 -18.17 2.15
C LYS A 96 -13.26 -19.44 1.79
N GLU A 97 -12.87 -20.18 0.76
CA GLU A 97 -13.46 -21.47 0.41
C GLU A 97 -13.34 -22.48 1.57
N ARG A 98 -12.19 -22.49 2.26
CA ARG A 98 -11.93 -23.36 3.42
C ARG A 98 -12.63 -22.93 4.72
N THR A 99 -12.88 -21.64 4.92
CA THR A 99 -13.32 -21.08 6.22
C THR A 99 -14.71 -20.44 6.21
N GLY A 100 -15.30 -20.21 5.04
CA GLY A 100 -16.55 -19.47 4.85
C GLY A 100 -16.44 -17.95 5.07
N LYS A 101 -15.26 -17.43 5.46
CA LYS A 101 -15.06 -16.01 5.79
C LYS A 101 -14.22 -15.31 4.71
N PRO A 102 -14.65 -14.15 4.17
CA PRO A 102 -13.83 -13.38 3.24
C PRO A 102 -12.48 -13.04 3.88
N GLY A 103 -11.43 -13.02 3.06
CA GLY A 103 -10.16 -12.41 3.43
C GLY A 103 -10.17 -10.92 3.11
N ILE A 104 -9.27 -10.16 3.75
CA ILE A 104 -9.08 -8.73 3.49
C ILE A 104 -7.72 -8.49 2.82
N TYR A 105 -7.69 -7.68 1.76
CA TYR A 105 -6.46 -7.27 1.07
C TYR A 105 -6.38 -5.75 1.02
N ILE A 106 -5.39 -5.19 1.70
CA ILE A 106 -5.11 -3.74 1.71
C ILE A 106 -3.80 -3.52 0.95
N HIS A 107 -3.74 -2.54 0.04
CA HIS A 107 -2.56 -2.34 -0.81
C HIS A 107 -2.15 -0.87 -0.97
N THR A 108 -0.85 -0.62 -1.17
CA THR A 108 -0.32 0.71 -1.50
C THR A 108 -0.38 0.95 -3.01
N SER A 109 -1.33 1.80 -3.41
CA SER A 109 -1.34 2.47 -4.71
C SER A 109 -0.57 3.80 -4.61
N GLY A 110 -1.00 4.84 -5.32
CA GLY A 110 -0.40 6.16 -5.28
C GLY A 110 -1.29 7.20 -5.95
N ALA A 111 -1.32 8.41 -5.37
CA ALA A 111 -2.10 9.54 -5.91
C ALA A 111 -1.62 10.02 -7.30
N SER A 112 -0.56 9.41 -7.88
CA SER A 112 -0.21 9.60 -9.28
C SER A 112 -1.33 9.19 -10.25
N ASN A 113 -2.23 8.28 -9.86
CA ASN A 113 -3.39 7.87 -10.67
C ASN A 113 -4.34 9.02 -11.02
N ILE A 114 -4.44 10.02 -10.14
CA ILE A 114 -5.28 11.21 -10.27
C ILE A 114 -4.47 12.49 -10.56
N ALA A 115 -3.14 12.36 -10.72
CA ALA A 115 -2.27 13.51 -10.89
C ALA A 115 -2.46 14.17 -12.26
N SER A 116 -2.48 15.51 -12.28
CA SER A 116 -2.71 16.33 -13.48
C SER A 116 -1.48 16.42 -14.41
N PHE A 117 -0.66 15.35 -14.47
CA PHE A 117 0.63 15.26 -15.15
C PHE A 117 0.52 14.47 -16.46
N PRO A 118 0.30 15.13 -17.61
CA PRO A 118 0.66 14.54 -18.88
C PRO A 118 2.14 14.83 -19.19
N ILE A 119 2.82 13.87 -19.83
CA ILE A 119 4.16 14.04 -20.40
C ILE A 119 4.19 15.17 -21.47
N SER A 120 3.02 15.61 -21.95
CA SER A 120 2.82 16.69 -22.92
C SER A 120 3.12 18.13 -22.42
N LYS A 121 3.53 18.31 -21.15
CA LYS A 121 3.83 19.61 -20.51
C LYS A 121 2.65 20.58 -20.33
N GLN A 122 1.41 20.16 -20.61
CA GLN A 122 0.22 20.99 -20.40
C GLN A 122 -0.42 20.68 -19.03
N TYR A 123 -0.50 21.67 -18.15
CA TYR A 123 -1.10 21.51 -16.83
C TYR A 123 -2.63 21.35 -16.94
N ARG A 124 -3.16 20.18 -16.55
CA ARG A 124 -4.61 19.87 -16.64
C ARG A 124 -5.46 20.43 -15.47
N GLY A 125 -4.93 21.37 -14.68
CA GLY A 125 -5.66 22.12 -13.64
C GLY A 125 -5.48 21.63 -12.20
N THR A 126 -6.18 22.27 -11.27
CA THR A 126 -6.03 22.11 -9.80
C THR A 126 -7.17 21.31 -9.15
N ARG A 127 -7.70 20.26 -9.79
CA ARG A 127 -8.83 19.50 -9.20
C ARG A 127 -8.40 18.87 -7.87
N VAL A 128 -9.19 19.12 -6.83
CA VAL A 128 -9.12 18.40 -5.56
C VAL A 128 -10.06 17.20 -5.66
N PHE A 129 -9.60 16.03 -5.22
CA PHE A 129 -10.38 14.80 -5.16
C PHE A 129 -10.69 14.44 -3.71
N SER A 130 -11.83 13.78 -3.49
CA SER A 130 -12.25 13.23 -2.21
C SER A 130 -12.48 11.72 -2.34
N ASP A 131 -12.10 10.97 -1.31
CA ASP A 131 -12.42 9.55 -1.11
C ASP A 131 -13.93 9.24 -0.97
N LYS A 132 -14.78 10.27 -1.06
CA LYS A 132 -16.25 10.19 -1.11
C LYS A 132 -16.79 10.17 -2.55
N GLU A 133 -15.93 10.41 -3.55
CA GLU A 133 -16.26 10.34 -4.97
C GLU A 133 -16.03 8.91 -5.52
N ASP A 134 -16.56 8.61 -6.71
CA ASP A 134 -16.24 7.38 -7.43
C ASP A 134 -14.84 7.46 -8.07
N ILE A 135 -13.82 7.26 -7.23
CA ILE A 135 -12.42 7.27 -7.67
C ILE A 135 -12.10 6.06 -8.55
N LEU A 136 -12.72 4.90 -8.32
CA LEU A 136 -12.47 3.70 -9.13
C LEU A 136 -13.03 3.86 -10.55
N GLY A 137 -14.23 4.43 -10.72
CA GLY A 137 -14.79 4.79 -12.01
C GLY A 137 -14.02 5.93 -12.71
N TYR A 138 -13.52 6.91 -11.94
CA TYR A 138 -12.60 7.92 -12.47
C TYR A 138 -11.32 7.29 -13.01
N GLU A 139 -10.67 6.40 -12.26
CA GLU A 139 -9.48 5.68 -12.72
C GLU A 139 -9.79 4.78 -13.91
N LYS A 140 -10.91 4.06 -13.91
CA LYS A 140 -11.34 3.19 -15.02
C LYS A 140 -11.51 3.96 -16.33
N SER A 141 -12.19 5.11 -16.29
CA SER A 141 -12.34 5.99 -17.46
C SER A 141 -11.00 6.54 -17.94
N HIS A 142 -10.18 7.10 -17.04
CA HIS A 142 -8.90 7.70 -17.41
C HIS A 142 -7.86 6.67 -17.87
N ASN A 143 -7.92 5.43 -17.37
CA ASN A 143 -7.04 4.35 -17.81
C ASN A 143 -7.43 3.81 -19.20
N ALA A 144 -8.70 3.94 -19.60
CA ALA A 144 -9.15 3.62 -20.95
C ALA A 144 -8.71 4.68 -21.98
N GLU A 145 -8.61 5.95 -21.57
CA GLU A 145 -8.11 7.06 -22.40
C GLU A 145 -6.57 7.10 -22.50
N GLU A 146 -5.89 6.97 -21.35
CA GLU A 146 -4.43 7.12 -21.22
C GLU A 146 -3.92 6.04 -20.25
N PRO A 147 -3.61 4.81 -20.71
CA PRO A 147 -3.21 3.71 -19.83
C PRO A 147 -2.01 4.03 -18.94
N TYR A 148 -2.15 3.81 -17.63
CA TYR A 148 -1.12 4.03 -16.63
C TYR A 148 -1.02 2.82 -15.70
N ALA A 149 0.19 2.28 -15.53
CA ALA A 149 0.41 1.00 -14.88
C ALA A 149 -0.22 0.91 -13.47
N ASN A 150 -0.09 1.93 -12.63
CA ASN A 150 -0.63 1.91 -11.27
C ASN A 150 -2.17 1.95 -11.23
N ARG A 151 -2.84 2.65 -12.17
CA ARG A 151 -4.30 2.55 -12.37
C ARG A 151 -4.71 1.14 -12.80
N SER A 152 -3.97 0.53 -13.71
CA SER A 152 -4.23 -0.85 -14.13
C SER A 152 -4.14 -1.85 -12.95
N ILE A 153 -3.27 -1.59 -11.95
CA ILE A 153 -3.21 -2.44 -10.76
C ILE A 153 -4.38 -2.18 -9.80
N ASP A 154 -4.81 -0.94 -9.59
CA ASP A 154 -6.01 -0.66 -8.77
C ASP A 154 -7.28 -1.31 -9.36
N LEU A 155 -7.43 -1.24 -10.68
CA LEU A 155 -8.51 -1.94 -11.39
C LEU A 155 -8.40 -3.46 -11.23
N LEU A 156 -7.20 -4.04 -11.41
CA LEU A 156 -6.94 -5.46 -11.20
C LEU A 156 -7.28 -5.89 -9.76
N VAL A 157 -6.91 -5.10 -8.74
CA VAL A 157 -7.18 -5.36 -7.32
C VAL A 157 -8.69 -5.31 -7.05
N ALA A 158 -9.40 -4.29 -7.52
CA ALA A 158 -10.84 -4.18 -7.35
C ALA A 158 -11.59 -5.31 -8.05
N GLU A 159 -11.32 -5.54 -9.35
CA GLU A 159 -12.02 -6.55 -10.15
C GLU A 159 -11.68 -7.99 -9.72
N SER A 160 -10.47 -8.24 -9.22
CA SER A 160 -10.11 -9.54 -8.62
C SER A 160 -10.74 -9.75 -7.26
N GLY A 161 -10.79 -8.70 -6.43
CA GLY A 161 -11.50 -8.71 -5.16
C GLY A 161 -12.97 -9.05 -5.32
N GLU A 162 -13.66 -8.39 -6.26
CA GLU A 162 -15.07 -8.67 -6.53
C GLU A 162 -15.30 -10.07 -7.10
N ARG A 163 -14.51 -10.48 -8.11
CA ARG A 163 -14.61 -11.79 -8.78
C ARG A 163 -14.38 -12.98 -7.84
N LEU A 164 -13.46 -12.84 -6.88
CA LEU A 164 -13.12 -13.87 -5.90
C LEU A 164 -13.86 -13.67 -4.55
N GLY A 165 -14.54 -12.52 -4.41
CA GLY A 165 -15.22 -12.07 -3.20
C GLY A 165 -14.28 -11.99 -1.99
N VAL A 166 -13.16 -11.31 -2.18
CA VAL A 166 -12.18 -10.88 -1.17
C VAL A 166 -12.37 -9.38 -0.98
N ASP A 167 -12.34 -8.90 0.26
CA ASP A 167 -12.55 -7.49 0.56
C ASP A 167 -11.27 -6.67 0.32
N THR A 168 -11.24 -5.95 -0.79
CA THR A 168 -10.07 -5.20 -1.27
C THR A 168 -10.17 -3.70 -0.98
N TYR A 169 -9.04 -3.11 -0.56
CA TYR A 169 -8.88 -1.68 -0.27
C TYR A 169 -7.51 -1.17 -0.76
N SER A 170 -7.51 -0.16 -1.63
CA SER A 170 -6.32 0.58 -2.05
C SER A 170 -6.15 1.83 -1.20
N VAL A 171 -4.92 2.10 -0.79
CA VAL A 171 -4.52 3.38 -0.20
C VAL A 171 -3.64 4.09 -1.21
N SER A 172 -4.03 5.30 -1.60
CA SER A 172 -3.38 6.12 -2.63
C SER A 172 -2.66 7.31 -1.99
N PRO A 173 -1.49 7.09 -1.38
CA PRO A 173 -0.73 8.17 -0.76
C PRO A 173 -0.18 9.13 -1.82
N PRO A 174 -0.03 10.42 -1.48
CA PRO A 174 0.68 11.38 -2.31
C PRO A 174 2.19 11.29 -2.02
N LEU A 175 2.92 12.41 -2.00
CA LEU A 175 4.32 12.40 -1.57
C LEU A 175 4.42 12.01 -0.09
N VAL A 176 5.13 10.94 0.24
CA VAL A 176 5.33 10.54 1.65
C VAL A 176 6.66 11.05 2.17
N PHE A 177 6.64 11.65 3.36
CA PHE A 177 7.82 12.28 3.98
C PHE A 177 7.99 11.95 5.46
N GLY A 178 9.13 12.33 6.01
CA GLY A 178 9.44 12.18 7.44
C GLY A 178 10.28 10.96 7.77
N ILE A 179 10.56 10.80 9.05
CA ILE A 179 11.38 9.71 9.59
C ILE A 179 10.44 8.62 10.12
N GLY A 180 10.57 7.41 9.56
CA GLY A 180 9.82 6.23 9.96
C GLY A 180 10.26 5.71 11.33
N ALA A 181 9.32 5.20 12.11
CA ALA A 181 9.55 4.62 13.43
C ALA A 181 9.91 3.11 13.39
N GLY A 182 10.15 2.56 12.19
CA GLY A 182 10.28 1.12 11.99
C GLY A 182 11.67 0.54 12.21
N PHE A 183 11.74 -0.79 12.29
CA PHE A 183 12.93 -1.52 12.75
C PHE A 183 14.14 -1.51 11.80
N PHE A 184 13.97 -1.08 10.55
CA PHE A 184 15.00 -1.15 9.51
C PHE A 184 15.43 0.23 9.00
N LYS A 185 14.89 0.71 7.87
CA LYS A 185 15.23 2.04 7.33
C LYS A 185 14.30 3.12 7.87
N ALA A 186 14.87 4.08 8.59
CA ALA A 186 14.14 5.23 9.10
C ALA A 186 13.92 6.34 8.05
N LEU A 187 14.71 6.37 6.97
CA LEU A 187 14.58 7.35 5.87
C LEU A 187 14.30 6.64 4.55
N SER A 188 13.31 7.10 3.79
CA SER A 188 13.08 6.63 2.42
C SER A 188 14.13 7.22 1.46
N ALA A 189 14.25 6.64 0.26
CA ALA A 189 14.98 7.25 -0.86
C ALA A 189 14.03 8.05 -1.79
N GLY A 190 12.93 8.57 -1.23
CA GLY A 190 11.83 9.17 -2.00
C GLY A 190 12.12 10.57 -2.57
N GLN A 191 11.05 11.21 -3.07
CA GLN A 191 11.12 12.47 -3.80
C GLN A 191 11.78 13.61 -3.01
N LEU A 192 11.48 13.76 -1.70
CA LEU A 192 12.10 14.80 -0.88
C LEU A 192 13.61 14.57 -0.63
N PRO A 193 14.07 13.39 -0.17
CA PRO A 193 15.49 13.06 -0.13
C PRO A 193 16.23 13.35 -1.44
N MET A 194 15.65 12.97 -2.59
CA MET A 194 16.19 13.29 -3.92
C MET A 194 16.30 14.80 -4.15
N LEU A 195 15.24 15.58 -3.87
CA LEU A 195 15.27 17.05 -4.02
C LEU A 195 16.26 17.72 -3.09
N ILE A 196 16.37 17.26 -1.83
CA ILE A 196 17.34 17.75 -0.85
C ILE A 196 18.76 17.49 -1.34
N HIS A 197 19.06 16.27 -1.81
CA HIS A 197 20.38 15.96 -2.38
C HIS A 197 20.69 16.81 -3.62
N SER A 198 19.72 17.02 -4.51
CA SER A 198 19.90 17.89 -5.70
C SER A 198 20.17 19.35 -5.31
N ALA A 199 19.46 19.86 -4.29
CA ALA A 199 19.65 21.22 -3.80
C ALA A 199 21.00 21.42 -3.09
N LEU A 200 21.45 20.43 -2.31
CA LEU A 200 22.77 20.44 -1.68
C LEU A 200 23.89 20.37 -2.73
N ALA A 201 23.74 19.55 -3.78
CA ALA A 201 24.73 19.38 -4.84
C ALA A 201 24.83 20.61 -5.77
N SER A 202 23.72 21.32 -6.00
CA SER A 202 23.68 22.54 -6.84
C SER A 202 23.85 23.85 -6.06
N GLY A 203 23.79 23.80 -4.72
CA GLY A 203 23.88 24.98 -3.85
C GLY A 203 22.60 25.82 -3.78
N HIS A 204 21.52 25.42 -4.47
CA HIS A 204 20.24 26.11 -4.46
C HIS A 204 19.07 25.14 -4.73
N ALA A 205 17.86 25.47 -4.29
CA ALA A 205 16.68 24.69 -4.66
C ALA A 205 16.42 24.74 -6.18
N GLN A 206 15.93 23.63 -6.74
CA GLN A 206 15.61 23.49 -8.15
C GLN A 206 14.11 23.16 -8.32
N TYR A 207 13.50 23.71 -9.37
CA TYR A 207 12.10 23.46 -9.71
C TYR A 207 11.93 23.30 -11.22
N VAL A 208 10.83 22.68 -11.66
CA VAL A 208 10.54 22.43 -13.07
C VAL A 208 9.64 23.53 -13.62
N GLY A 209 9.99 24.08 -14.79
CA GLY A 209 9.21 25.11 -15.47
C GLY A 209 9.10 26.39 -14.63
N GLU A 210 7.88 26.86 -14.43
CA GLU A 210 7.57 28.05 -13.62
C GLU A 210 7.48 27.76 -12.10
N GLY A 211 7.64 26.50 -11.67
CA GLY A 211 7.52 26.12 -10.26
C GLY A 211 6.08 26.08 -9.73
N ALA A 212 5.07 26.25 -10.59
CA ALA A 212 3.65 26.21 -10.23
C ALA A 212 3.12 24.80 -9.86
N GLY A 213 3.91 23.75 -10.07
CA GLY A 213 3.55 22.38 -9.73
C GLY A 213 3.35 22.18 -8.23
N ARG A 214 2.25 21.50 -7.86
CA ARG A 214 1.91 21.20 -6.47
C ARG A 214 1.85 19.70 -6.25
N TRP A 215 2.37 19.25 -5.12
CA TRP A 215 2.14 17.91 -4.61
C TRP A 215 1.48 18.02 -3.24
N SER A 216 0.40 17.25 -3.04
CA SER A 216 -0.02 16.90 -1.68
C SER A 216 1.08 16.07 -1.02
N HIS A 217 1.10 16.05 0.31
CA HIS A 217 2.10 15.30 1.06
C HIS A 217 1.51 14.75 2.36
N VAL A 218 1.99 13.59 2.80
CA VAL A 218 1.58 12.95 4.05
C VAL A 218 2.81 12.51 4.85
N HIS A 219 2.79 12.71 6.16
CA HIS A 219 3.86 12.22 7.01
C HIS A 219 3.77 10.70 7.15
N VAL A 220 4.92 10.03 7.17
CA VAL A 220 5.02 8.57 7.19
C VAL A 220 4.25 7.92 8.34
N GLN A 221 4.19 8.59 9.50
CA GLN A 221 3.46 8.11 10.68
C GLN A 221 1.94 8.33 10.57
N ASP A 222 1.48 9.34 9.84
CA ASP A 222 0.05 9.60 9.61
C ASP A 222 -0.51 8.61 8.59
N LEU A 223 0.28 8.30 7.55
CA LEU A 223 -0.04 7.24 6.60
C LEU A 223 -0.06 5.86 7.27
N ALA A 224 0.85 5.59 8.20
CA ALA A 224 0.78 4.37 9.02
C ALA A 224 -0.48 4.33 9.92
N ALA A 225 -0.92 5.49 10.45
CA ALA A 225 -2.18 5.60 11.17
C ALA A 225 -3.41 5.35 10.26
N LEU A 226 -3.36 5.77 9.00
CA LEU A 226 -4.42 5.46 8.02
C LEU A 226 -4.52 3.94 7.76
N TYR A 227 -3.40 3.23 7.59
CA TYR A 227 -3.40 1.76 7.47
C TYR A 227 -3.99 1.08 8.71
N GLU A 228 -3.63 1.56 9.91
CA GLU A 228 -4.18 1.07 11.18
C GLU A 228 -5.71 1.26 11.25
N VAL A 229 -6.22 2.45 10.88
CA VAL A 229 -7.66 2.76 10.86
C VAL A 229 -8.40 1.92 9.81
N ILE A 230 -7.86 1.76 8.61
CA ILE A 230 -8.48 0.94 7.55
C ILE A 230 -8.53 -0.53 7.99
N LEU A 231 -7.44 -1.06 8.54
CA LEU A 231 -7.41 -2.43 9.08
C LEU A 231 -8.48 -2.62 10.18
N ALA A 232 -8.50 -1.72 11.17
CA ALA A 232 -9.47 -1.76 12.26
C ALA A 232 -10.92 -1.77 11.74
N LYS A 233 -11.25 -0.85 10.83
CA LYS A 233 -12.60 -0.72 10.25
C LYS A 233 -12.97 -1.87 9.32
N ALA A 234 -12.01 -2.46 8.60
CA ALA A 234 -12.24 -3.65 7.78
C ALA A 234 -12.55 -4.89 8.64
N LEU A 235 -11.82 -5.08 9.75
CA LEU A 235 -12.00 -6.24 10.66
C LEU A 235 -13.38 -6.28 11.33
N ILE A 236 -14.06 -5.14 11.45
CA ILE A 236 -15.42 -5.02 12.02
C ILE A 236 -16.49 -4.73 10.96
N GLU A 237 -16.16 -4.91 9.67
CA GLU A 237 -17.08 -4.75 8.53
C GLU A 237 -17.71 -3.33 8.40
N GLU A 238 -17.05 -2.30 8.93
CA GLU A 238 -17.53 -0.89 8.89
C GLU A 238 -17.15 -0.12 7.61
N ILE A 239 -16.38 -0.73 6.69
CA ILE A 239 -16.06 -0.13 5.39
C ILE A 239 -17.02 -0.67 4.32
N SER A 240 -17.81 0.20 3.69
CA SER A 240 -18.63 -0.19 2.53
C SER A 240 -17.75 -0.76 1.41
N ARG A 241 -18.22 -1.84 0.78
CA ARG A 241 -17.62 -2.43 -0.42
C ARG A 241 -17.57 -1.49 -1.62
N ASP A 242 -18.35 -0.40 -1.62
CA ASP A 242 -18.27 0.64 -2.65
C ASP A 242 -17.03 1.54 -2.48
N ARG A 243 -16.45 1.59 -1.26
CA ARG A 243 -15.25 2.38 -0.96
C ARG A 243 -13.99 1.53 -1.09
N ARG A 244 -13.40 1.58 -2.28
CA ARG A 244 -12.19 0.84 -2.62
C ARG A 244 -10.90 1.65 -2.51
N ILE A 245 -10.93 2.97 -2.64
CA ILE A 245 -9.71 3.81 -2.70
C ILE A 245 -9.75 4.90 -1.63
N PHE A 246 -8.70 4.98 -0.82
CA PHE A 246 -8.53 5.98 0.25
C PHE A 246 -7.32 6.88 -0.01
N PHE A 247 -7.51 8.20 0.06
CA PHE A 247 -6.39 9.16 0.03
C PHE A 247 -5.80 9.37 1.43
N ALA A 248 -4.54 9.84 1.46
CA ALA A 248 -3.77 10.12 2.67
C ALA A 248 -3.26 11.57 2.71
#